data_AF-E0VQH1-F1
#
_entry.id   AF-E0VQH1-F1
#
_cell.length_a   1.000
_cell.length_b   1.000
_cell.length_c   1.000
_cell.angle_alpha   90.00
_cell.angle_beta   90.00
_cell.angle_gamma   90.00
#
_symmetry.space_group_name_H-M   'P 1'
#
loop_
_entity.id
_entity.type
_entity.pdbx_description
1 polymer ?
#
loop_
_entity_poly.entity_id
_entity_poly.type
_entity_poly.pdbx_seq_one_letter_code
_entity_poly.pdbx_strand_id
1 'polypeptide(L)'
;MKQLFIILVFFYLNNIFFGLCYEVDCTVLKLGQYICPDPAYDQIDPQTQQYYGCTKENKAKVICKAADGITCIETKNSSFRKEMSCKWTNGYSFETALLLSIFLGMFGIDRFYLGYPGLGLLKLCTMGFMFIGQLIDIILIATQVLGPSDGSNYIIDYYGAGIEVIKSNNYTYKLSQSDW
;
A
#
# COMPACT_ATOMS: atom_id res chain seq x y z
N MET A 1 -54.93 13.67 25.57
CA MET A 1 -54.01 12.74 26.28
C MET A 1 -53.10 11.94 25.34
N LYS A 2 -53.58 11.39 24.21
CA LYS A 2 -52.75 10.61 23.27
C LYS A 2 -51.57 11.40 22.64
N GLN A 3 -51.79 12.67 22.27
CA GLN A 3 -50.75 13.54 21.69
C GLN A 3 -49.56 13.77 22.64
N LEU A 4 -49.83 13.93 23.94
CA LEU A 4 -48.80 14.22 24.95
C LEU A 4 -47.89 13.02 25.19
N PHE A 5 -48.45 11.81 25.14
CA PHE A 5 -47.71 10.56 25.30
C PHE A 5 -46.76 10.32 24.12
N ILE A 6 -47.19 10.64 22.90
CA ILE A 6 -46.35 10.54 21.70
C ILE A 6 -45.18 11.53 21.78
N ILE A 7 -45.41 12.76 22.22
CA ILE A 7 -44.35 13.78 22.37
C ILE A 7 -43.35 13.37 23.45
N LEU A 8 -43.82 12.82 24.58
CA LEU A 8 -42.95 12.32 25.65
C LEU A 8 -42.13 11.11 25.22
N VAL A 9 -42.71 10.19 24.45
CA VAL A 9 -41.99 9.05 23.86
C VAL A 9 -40.96 9.53 22.83
N PHE A 10 -41.29 10.52 21.99
CA PHE A 10 -40.35 11.14 21.06
C PHE A 10 -39.18 11.84 21.78
N PHE A 11 -39.45 12.55 22.89
CA PHE A 11 -38.42 13.15 23.73
C PHE A 11 -37.53 12.11 24.43
N TYR A 12 -38.12 11.02 24.93
CA TYR A 12 -37.36 9.92 25.54
C TYR A 12 -36.51 9.18 24.51
N LEU A 13 -37.02 8.92 23.31
CA LEU A 13 -36.27 8.27 22.23
C LEU A 13 -35.13 9.15 21.69
N ASN A 14 -35.34 10.47 21.58
CA ASN A 14 -34.28 11.41 21.18
C ASN A 14 -33.13 11.49 22.20
N ASN A 15 -33.42 11.33 23.50
CA ASN A 15 -32.37 11.31 24.54
C ASN A 15 -31.56 10.01 24.56
N ILE A 16 -32.14 8.88 24.13
CA ILE A 16 -31.43 7.59 24.04
C ILE A 16 -30.52 7.53 22.79
N PHE A 17 -30.81 8.33 21.76
CA PHE A 17 -30.04 8.35 20.52
C PHE A 17 -28.72 9.14 20.59
N PHE A 18 -28.41 9.78 21.73
CA PHE A 18 -27.05 10.27 21.96
C PHE A 18 -26.14 9.07 22.26
N GLY A 19 -25.59 8.51 21.18
CA GLY A 19 -24.62 7.42 21.22
C GLY A 19 -23.55 7.70 22.26
N LEU A 20 -23.24 6.68 23.07
CA LEU A 20 -22.18 6.72 24.07
C LEU A 20 -20.86 7.05 23.37
N CYS A 21 -20.46 8.32 23.43
CA CYS A 21 -19.15 8.77 23.02
C CYS A 21 -18.18 8.47 24.16
N TYR A 22 -17.16 7.67 23.87
CA TYR A 22 -16.11 7.36 24.85
C TYR A 22 -14.76 7.89 24.38
N GLU A 23 -14.05 8.53 25.30
CA GLU A 23 -12.70 9.03 25.07
C GLU A 23 -11.69 7.92 25.37
N VAL A 24 -10.91 7.54 24.37
CA VAL A 24 -9.87 6.50 24.50
C VAL A 24 -8.59 6.93 23.80
N ASP A 25 -7.50 6.27 24.19
CA ASP A 25 -6.23 6.37 23.50
C ASP A 25 -6.28 5.58 22.18
N CYS A 26 -6.25 6.30 21.06
CA CYS A 26 -6.37 5.72 19.73
C CYS A 26 -5.14 4.92 19.28
N THR A 27 -4.02 5.00 20.01
CA THR A 27 -2.83 4.18 19.74
C THR A 27 -3.07 2.70 20.04
N VAL A 28 -3.99 2.38 20.96
CA VAL A 28 -4.24 1.01 21.46
C VAL A 28 -5.34 0.27 20.67
N LEU A 29 -6.05 0.95 19.77
CA LEU A 29 -7.16 0.38 19.00
C LEU A 29 -6.74 -0.86 18.21
N LYS A 30 -7.59 -1.90 18.27
CA LYS A 30 -7.42 -3.17 17.55
C LYS A 30 -8.00 -3.08 16.14
N LEU A 31 -7.56 -4.00 15.27
CA LEU A 31 -8.11 -4.15 13.92
C LEU A 31 -9.64 -4.32 14.01
N GLY A 32 -10.39 -3.57 13.21
CA GLY A 32 -11.87 -3.53 13.25
C GLY A 32 -12.46 -2.39 14.08
N GLN A 33 -11.69 -1.71 14.93
CA GLN A 33 -12.15 -0.52 15.68
C GLN A 33 -11.79 0.81 14.99
N TYR A 34 -11.11 0.75 13.85
CA TYR A 34 -10.71 1.90 13.04
C TYR A 34 -10.53 1.46 11.59
N ILE A 35 -10.56 2.44 10.68
CA ILE A 35 -10.26 2.29 9.27
C ILE A 35 -9.07 3.19 8.89
N CYS A 36 -8.08 2.61 8.22
CA CYS A 36 -6.91 3.29 7.68
C CYS A 36 -6.68 2.81 6.24
N PRO A 37 -6.39 3.70 5.27
CA PRO A 37 -6.44 5.16 5.36
C PRO A 37 -7.90 5.67 5.46
N ASP A 38 -8.10 6.88 5.99
CA ASP A 38 -9.40 7.55 6.00
C ASP A 38 -9.84 7.89 4.56
N PRO A 39 -11.00 7.38 4.09
CA PRO A 39 -11.49 7.62 2.73
C PRO A 39 -11.91 9.07 2.45
N ALA A 40 -12.02 9.92 3.48
CA ALA A 40 -12.38 11.34 3.29
C ALA A 40 -11.22 12.18 2.72
N TYR A 41 -9.98 11.70 2.80
CA TYR A 41 -8.78 12.41 2.38
C TYR A 41 -8.04 11.66 1.28
N ASP A 42 -7.62 12.37 0.25
CA ASP A 42 -6.70 11.83 -0.76
C ASP A 42 -5.27 11.84 -0.19
N GLN A 43 -4.77 10.64 0.14
CA GLN A 43 -3.47 10.45 0.79
C GLN A 43 -2.48 9.71 -0.11
N ILE A 44 -2.87 9.44 -1.36
CA ILE A 44 -2.06 8.71 -2.33
C ILE A 44 -1.41 9.73 -3.25
N ASP A 45 -0.09 9.67 -3.35
CA ASP A 45 0.67 10.49 -4.27
C ASP A 45 0.44 9.99 -5.72
N PRO A 46 -0.05 10.85 -6.63
CA PRO A 46 -0.32 10.46 -8.01
C PRO A 46 0.94 10.07 -8.80
N GLN A 47 2.15 10.49 -8.38
CA GLN A 47 3.38 10.14 -9.07
C GLN A 47 3.92 8.77 -8.68
N THR A 48 3.86 8.44 -7.39
CA THR A 48 4.43 7.19 -6.87
C THR A 48 3.39 6.09 -6.69
N GLN A 49 2.09 6.44 -6.71
CA GLN A 49 0.99 5.55 -6.36
C GLN A 49 1.16 4.95 -4.95
N GLN A 50 1.79 5.71 -4.05
CA GLN A 50 2.07 5.34 -2.66
C GLN A 50 1.61 6.46 -1.73
N TYR A 51 1.58 6.21 -0.42
CA TYR A 51 1.24 7.27 0.54
C TYR A 51 2.26 8.40 0.52
N TYR A 52 1.78 9.64 0.68
CA TYR A 52 2.65 10.80 0.84
C TYR A 52 3.66 10.60 1.98
N GLY A 53 4.93 10.95 1.71
CA GLY A 53 5.98 10.86 2.72
C GLY A 53 6.37 9.43 3.09
N CYS A 54 6.17 8.46 2.19
CA CYS A 54 6.73 7.12 2.37
C CYS A 54 8.25 7.20 2.59
N THR A 55 8.72 6.64 3.70
CA THR A 55 10.14 6.65 4.09
C THR A 55 10.86 5.41 3.54
N LYS A 56 12.20 5.43 3.50
CA LYS A 56 13.02 4.28 3.08
C LYS A 56 12.80 3.01 3.91
N GLU A 57 12.20 3.13 5.10
CA GLU A 57 11.79 2.01 5.95
C GLU A 57 10.46 1.37 5.51
N ASN A 58 9.92 1.73 4.34
CA ASN A 58 8.64 1.24 3.83
C ASN A 58 7.48 1.56 4.78
N LYS A 59 7.52 2.74 5.40
CA LYS A 59 6.49 3.25 6.32
C LYS A 59 6.08 4.67 5.96
N ALA A 60 4.79 4.93 6.01
CA ALA A 60 4.19 6.25 5.85
C ALA A 60 3.22 6.54 6.99
N LYS A 61 3.13 7.80 7.41
CA LYS A 61 2.14 8.24 8.39
C LYS A 61 0.87 8.66 7.65
N VAL A 62 -0.21 7.92 7.86
CA VAL A 62 -1.52 8.21 7.25
C VAL A 62 -2.53 8.62 8.30
N ILE A 63 -3.55 9.34 7.88
CA ILE A 63 -4.72 9.70 8.67
C ILE A 63 -5.70 8.54 8.63
N CYS A 64 -6.20 8.18 9.81
CA CYS A 64 -7.15 7.10 10.04
C CYS A 64 -8.39 7.64 10.74
N LYS A 65 -9.51 6.94 10.54
CA LYS A 65 -10.79 7.23 11.18
C LYS A 65 -11.16 6.12 12.16
N ALA A 66 -11.49 6.47 13.40
CA ALA A 66 -11.99 5.56 14.41
C ALA A 66 -13.46 5.18 14.11
N ALA A 67 -13.91 4.04 14.64
CA ALA A 67 -15.31 3.64 14.56
C ALA A 67 -16.23 4.68 15.21
N ASP A 68 -17.50 4.68 14.82
CA ASP A 68 -18.46 5.67 15.33
C ASP A 68 -18.63 5.54 16.85
N GLY A 69 -18.68 6.67 17.55
CA GLY A 69 -18.76 6.73 19.03
C GLY A 69 -17.40 6.69 19.75
N ILE A 70 -16.28 6.58 19.03
CA ILE A 70 -14.93 6.65 19.60
C ILE A 70 -14.33 8.04 19.37
N THR A 71 -13.90 8.70 20.44
CA THR A 71 -13.13 9.95 20.34
C THR A 71 -11.71 9.75 20.86
N CYS A 72 -10.72 10.14 20.06
CA CYS A 72 -9.32 10.03 20.43
C CYS A 72 -8.92 11.14 21.40
N ILE A 73 -8.31 10.80 22.54
CA ILE A 73 -7.85 11.78 23.53
C ILE A 73 -6.84 12.78 22.92
N GLU A 74 -5.91 12.30 22.08
CA GLU A 74 -4.84 13.12 21.49
C GLU A 74 -5.38 14.22 20.57
N THR A 75 -6.38 13.90 19.75
CA THR A 75 -6.92 14.80 18.71
C THR A 75 -8.25 15.43 19.11
N LYS A 76 -8.89 14.95 20.18
CA LYS A 76 -10.28 15.28 20.59
C LYS A 76 -11.31 15.13 19.46
N ASN A 77 -11.00 14.26 18.51
CA ASN A 77 -11.81 13.96 17.34
C ASN A 77 -11.71 12.45 17.07
N SER A 78 -12.52 11.92 16.14
CA SER A 78 -12.48 10.53 15.71
C SER A 78 -11.32 10.23 14.73
N SER A 79 -10.48 11.21 14.39
CA SER A 79 -9.33 11.06 13.48
C SER A 79 -8.01 10.96 14.24
N PHE A 80 -7.11 10.09 13.81
CA PHE A 80 -5.75 9.98 14.35
C PHE A 80 -4.75 9.58 13.28
N ARG A 81 -3.44 9.70 13.57
CA ARG A 81 -2.38 9.32 12.62
C ARG A 81 -1.79 7.96 13.00
N LYS A 82 -1.59 7.09 12.02
CA LYS A 82 -0.96 5.78 12.21
C LYS A 82 0.09 5.51 11.15
N GLU A 83 1.14 4.79 11.52
CA GLU A 83 2.14 4.31 10.57
C GLU A 83 1.59 3.07 9.84
N MET A 84 1.56 3.15 8.51
CA MET A 84 1.14 2.09 7.61
C MET A 84 2.32 1.68 6.72
N SER A 85 2.33 0.41 6.31
CA SER A 85 3.31 -0.10 5.36
C SER A 85 3.08 0.50 3.98
N CYS A 86 4.15 1.02 3.37
CA CYS A 86 4.18 1.54 2.00
C CYS A 86 5.39 0.99 1.27
N LYS A 87 5.42 1.06 -0.07
CA LYS A 87 6.60 0.68 -0.86
C LYS A 87 7.38 1.94 -1.22
N TRP A 88 8.56 2.14 -0.67
CA TRP A 88 9.37 3.31 -1.01
C TRP A 88 9.93 3.20 -2.43
N THR A 89 9.83 4.27 -3.21
CA THR A 89 10.23 4.32 -4.62
C THR A 89 11.23 5.45 -4.87
N ASN A 90 12.17 5.25 -5.81
CA ASN A 90 13.17 6.24 -6.20
C ASN A 90 13.03 6.66 -7.70
N GLY A 91 11.80 6.72 -8.21
CA GLY A 91 11.55 7.16 -9.59
C GLY A 91 11.69 6.08 -10.67
N TYR A 92 11.98 4.83 -10.32
CA TYR A 92 12.04 3.73 -11.29
C TYR A 92 10.64 3.19 -11.58
N SER A 93 10.19 3.32 -12.82
CA SER A 93 8.88 2.82 -13.29
C SER A 93 8.99 1.38 -13.80
N PHE A 94 8.07 0.53 -13.34
CA PHE A 94 8.02 -0.88 -13.75
C PHE A 94 7.78 -1.03 -15.25
N GLU A 95 6.80 -0.31 -15.79
CA GLU A 95 6.43 -0.39 -17.21
C GLU A 95 7.61 0.00 -18.11
N THR A 96 8.27 1.12 -17.79
CA THR A 96 9.47 1.56 -18.51
C THR A 96 10.57 0.51 -18.47
N ALA A 97 10.86 -0.06 -17.30
CA ALA A 97 11.87 -1.11 -17.16
C ALA A 97 11.55 -2.35 -18.02
N LEU A 98 10.30 -2.80 -18.00
CA LEU A 98 9.84 -3.95 -18.78
C LEU A 98 9.91 -3.67 -20.29
N LEU A 99 9.45 -2.49 -20.72
CA LEU A 99 9.45 -2.08 -22.13
C LEU A 99 10.89 -1.94 -22.66
N LEU A 100 11.79 -1.36 -21.85
CA LEU A 100 13.22 -1.31 -22.16
C LEU A 100 13.84 -2.70 -22.27
N SER A 101 13.41 -3.66 -21.45
CA SER A 101 13.91 -5.04 -21.54
C SER A 101 13.42 -5.76 -22.81
N ILE A 102 12.16 -5.54 -23.20
CA ILE A 102 11.58 -6.14 -24.40
C ILE A 102 12.22 -5.58 -25.68
N PHE A 103 12.34 -4.25 -25.81
CA PHE A 103 12.80 -3.63 -27.06
C PHE A 103 14.32 -3.43 -27.11
N LEU A 104 14.95 -3.14 -25.98
CA LEU A 104 16.35 -2.70 -25.87
C LEU A 104 17.18 -3.61 -24.94
N GLY A 105 16.65 -4.78 -24.56
CA GLY A 105 17.33 -5.73 -23.67
C GLY A 105 18.59 -6.36 -24.26
N MET A 106 18.68 -6.51 -25.59
CA MET A 106 19.89 -6.97 -26.27
C MET A 106 21.09 -6.05 -26.02
N PHE A 107 20.83 -4.74 -25.90
CA PHE A 107 21.82 -3.73 -25.54
C PHE A 107 22.00 -3.56 -24.04
N GLY A 108 21.23 -4.27 -23.20
CA GLY A 108 21.30 -4.16 -21.75
C GLY A 108 20.86 -2.82 -21.18
N ILE A 109 20.10 -2.02 -21.93
CA ILE A 109 19.62 -0.70 -21.49
C ILE A 109 18.69 -0.82 -20.27
N ASP A 110 17.95 -1.92 -20.18
CA ASP A 110 17.16 -2.29 -19.00
C ASP A 110 18.01 -2.36 -17.71
N ARG A 111 19.22 -2.94 -17.78
CA ARG A 111 20.14 -3.02 -16.64
C ARG A 111 20.78 -1.68 -16.30
N PHE A 112 21.07 -0.86 -17.30
CA PHE A 112 21.53 0.51 -17.06
C PHE A 112 20.45 1.36 -16.38
N TYR A 113 19.19 1.24 -16.82
CA TYR A 113 18.06 1.94 -16.21
C TYR A 113 17.89 1.56 -14.73
N LEU A 114 18.05 0.29 -14.38
CA LEU A 114 17.93 -0.19 -13.00
C LEU A 114 19.18 0.04 -12.13
N GLY A 115 20.24 0.67 -12.65
CA GLY A 115 21.47 0.95 -11.90
C GLY A 115 22.47 -0.21 -11.81
N TYR A 116 22.41 -1.17 -12.74
CA TYR A 116 23.38 -2.28 -12.86
C TYR A 116 24.34 -2.07 -14.06
N PRO A 117 25.32 -1.15 -13.97
CA PRO A 117 26.16 -0.80 -15.11
C PRO A 117 27.08 -1.94 -15.57
N GLY A 118 27.58 -2.77 -14.63
CA GLY A 118 28.45 -3.90 -14.97
C GLY A 118 27.73 -4.97 -15.81
N LEU A 119 26.50 -5.32 -15.43
CA LEU A 119 25.68 -6.28 -16.17
C LEU A 119 25.20 -5.70 -17.51
N GLY A 120 24.87 -4.42 -17.55
CA GLY A 120 24.54 -3.72 -18.80
C GLY A 120 25.70 -3.77 -19.80
N LEU A 121 26.92 -3.48 -19.35
CA LEU A 121 28.11 -3.51 -20.20
C LEU A 121 28.45 -4.93 -20.68
N LEU A 122 28.28 -5.93 -19.81
CA LEU A 122 28.47 -7.33 -20.18
C LEU A 122 27.56 -7.72 -21.35
N LYS A 123 26.28 -7.33 -21.31
CA LYS A 123 25.34 -7.57 -22.41
C LYS A 123 25.74 -6.84 -23.69
N LEU A 124 26.16 -5.58 -23.59
CA LEU A 124 26.66 -4.81 -24.75
C LEU A 124 27.84 -5.51 -25.43
N CYS A 125 28.84 -5.93 -24.66
CA CYS A 125 30.04 -6.60 -25.19
C CYS A 125 29.73 -7.97 -25.79
N THR A 126 28.70 -8.66 -25.31
CA THR A 126 28.31 -10.00 -25.77
C THR A 126 27.20 -9.97 -26.83
N MET A 127 26.84 -8.79 -27.35
CA MET A 127 25.67 -8.56 -28.23
C MET A 127 24.40 -9.25 -27.70
N GLY A 128 24.19 -9.22 -26.39
CA GLY A 128 22.99 -9.78 -25.76
C GLY A 128 22.89 -11.31 -25.74
N PHE A 129 24.02 -12.04 -25.84
CA PHE A 129 24.11 -13.49 -25.60
C PHE A 129 23.08 -14.30 -26.43
N MET A 130 22.91 -13.94 -27.71
CA MET A 130 21.96 -14.59 -28.65
C MET A 130 20.51 -14.64 -28.14
N PHE A 131 19.97 -13.50 -27.65
CA PHE A 131 18.60 -13.35 -27.10
C PHE A 131 18.31 -14.07 -25.77
N ILE A 132 19.16 -15.00 -25.33
CA ILE A 132 18.95 -15.72 -24.07
C ILE A 132 19.03 -14.78 -22.88
N GLY A 133 20.00 -13.86 -22.89
CA GLY A 133 20.12 -12.83 -21.85
C GLY A 133 18.84 -12.01 -21.74
N GLN A 134 18.41 -11.44 -22.87
CA GLN A 134 17.17 -10.67 -22.97
C GLN A 134 15.95 -11.44 -22.43
N LEU A 135 15.78 -12.72 -22.79
CA LEU A 135 14.66 -13.52 -22.31
C LEU A 135 14.68 -13.69 -20.78
N ILE A 136 15.86 -13.96 -20.21
CA ILE A 136 16.03 -14.08 -18.76
C ILE A 136 15.69 -12.76 -18.06
N ASP A 137 16.12 -11.63 -18.60
CA ASP A 137 15.83 -10.31 -18.03
C ASP A 137 14.36 -9.97 -18.05
N ILE A 138 13.67 -10.25 -19.16
CA ILE A 138 12.21 -10.06 -19.28
C ILE A 138 11.52 -10.85 -18.17
N ILE A 139 11.88 -12.12 -17.96
CA ILE A 139 11.28 -12.96 -16.90
C ILE A 139 11.57 -12.39 -15.51
N LEU A 140 12.82 -12.00 -15.23
CA LEU A 140 13.22 -11.49 -13.93
C LEU A 140 12.57 -10.15 -13.57
N ILE A 141 12.41 -9.25 -14.56
CA ILE A 141 11.71 -7.98 -14.38
C ILE A 141 10.21 -8.25 -14.26
N ALA A 142 9.60 -9.02 -15.16
CA ALA A 142 8.16 -9.30 -15.13
C ALA A 142 7.69 -9.97 -13.83
N THR A 143 8.51 -10.85 -13.25
CA THR A 143 8.24 -11.48 -11.95
C THR A 143 8.53 -10.57 -10.75
N GLN A 144 9.03 -9.35 -10.98
CA GLN A 144 9.42 -8.37 -9.95
C GLN A 144 10.45 -8.90 -8.94
N VAL A 145 11.14 -9.99 -9.30
CA VAL A 145 12.25 -10.55 -8.51
C VAL A 145 13.47 -9.64 -8.62
N LEU A 146 13.68 -9.08 -9.82
CA LEU A 146 14.70 -8.08 -10.05
C LEU A 146 14.13 -6.68 -9.83
N GLY A 147 14.57 -6.02 -8.76
CA GLY A 147 14.31 -4.61 -8.50
C GLY A 147 15.47 -3.68 -8.91
N PRO A 148 15.30 -2.36 -8.73
CA PRO A 148 16.38 -1.37 -8.82
C PRO A 148 17.55 -1.67 -7.87
N SER A 149 18.76 -1.28 -8.26
CA SER A 149 19.99 -1.48 -7.48
C SER A 149 19.97 -0.79 -6.11
N ASP A 150 19.19 0.29 -5.99
CA ASP A 150 19.08 1.10 -4.76
C ASP A 150 18.26 0.41 -3.67
N GLY A 151 17.62 -0.73 -3.97
CA GLY A 151 16.71 -1.41 -3.05
C GLY A 151 15.34 -0.74 -2.91
N SER A 152 15.06 0.29 -3.71
CA SER A 152 13.71 0.86 -3.83
C SER A 152 12.78 -0.09 -4.57
N ASN A 153 11.48 0.08 -4.37
CA ASN A 153 10.45 -0.61 -5.15
C ASN A 153 10.21 0.11 -6.48
N TYR A 154 9.59 -0.59 -7.42
CA TYR A 154 9.06 0.02 -8.64
C TYR A 154 7.86 0.90 -8.33
N ILE A 155 7.75 2.00 -9.09
CA ILE A 155 6.48 2.69 -9.30
C ILE A 155 5.65 1.82 -10.24
N ILE A 156 4.47 1.46 -9.78
CA ILE A 156 3.50 0.65 -10.52
C ILE A 156 2.22 1.48 -10.58
N ASP A 157 1.74 1.71 -11.79
CA ASP A 157 0.51 2.47 -12.03
C ASP A 157 -0.70 1.79 -11.41
N TYR A 158 -1.79 2.54 -11.24
CA TYR A 158 -3.02 2.05 -10.62
C TYR A 158 -3.58 0.76 -11.25
N TYR A 159 -3.42 0.59 -12.57
CA TYR A 159 -3.82 -0.61 -13.31
C TYR A 159 -2.65 -1.55 -13.63
N GLY A 160 -1.48 -1.30 -13.06
CA GLY A 160 -0.28 -2.10 -13.27
C GLY A 160 -0.30 -3.42 -12.48
N ALA A 161 0.46 -4.40 -12.97
CA ALA A 161 0.59 -5.69 -12.30
C ALA A 161 1.55 -5.59 -11.11
N GLY A 162 1.04 -5.45 -9.89
CA GLY A 162 1.82 -5.54 -8.65
C GLY A 162 1.88 -6.97 -8.12
N ILE A 163 3.09 -7.47 -7.82
CA ILE A 163 3.29 -8.78 -7.19
C ILE A 163 3.67 -8.56 -5.72
N GLU A 164 3.02 -9.28 -4.83
CA GLU A 164 3.38 -9.34 -3.41
C GLU A 164 3.54 -10.81 -3.00
N VAL A 165 4.72 -11.14 -2.49
CA VAL A 165 5.00 -12.48 -2.00
C VAL A 165 4.48 -12.59 -0.57
N ILE A 166 3.30 -13.22 -0.42
CA ILE A 166 2.70 -13.48 0.89
C ILE A 166 3.51 -14.55 1.61
N LYS A 167 4.07 -14.21 2.77
CA LYS A 167 4.80 -15.13 3.65
C LYS A 167 4.00 -15.35 4.94
N SER A 168 3.86 -16.61 5.35
CA SER A 168 3.25 -16.96 6.63
C SER A 168 4.14 -16.45 7.78
N ASN A 169 3.55 -15.71 8.71
CA ASN A 169 4.21 -15.27 9.95
C ASN A 169 3.44 -15.77 11.19
N ASN A 170 3.92 -15.44 12.39
CA ASN A 170 3.27 -15.85 13.66
C ASN A 170 1.88 -15.23 13.89
N TYR A 171 1.51 -14.21 13.12
CA TYR A 171 0.20 -13.54 13.16
C TYR A 171 -0.72 -13.98 12.01
N THR A 172 -0.25 -14.87 11.13
CA THR A 172 -1.02 -15.37 9.99
C THR A 172 -1.84 -16.57 10.46
N TYR A 173 -3.17 -16.43 10.49
CA TYR A 173 -4.05 -17.57 10.73
C TYR A 173 -4.28 -18.32 9.41
N LYS A 174 -4.03 -19.63 9.40
CA LYS A 174 -4.39 -20.49 8.27
C LYS A 174 -5.81 -20.99 8.49
N LEU A 175 -6.72 -20.64 7.60
CA LEU A 175 -8.06 -21.22 7.61
C LEU A 175 -7.94 -22.69 7.18
N SER A 176 -8.51 -23.62 7.96
CA SER A 176 -8.59 -25.01 7.53
C SER A 176 -9.46 -25.10 6.28
N GLN A 177 -8.97 -25.74 5.23
CA GLN A 177 -9.78 -26.04 4.06
C GLN A 177 -10.86 -27.05 4.46
N SER A 178 -12.14 -26.74 4.24
CA SER A 178 -13.20 -27.74 4.38
C SER A 178 -13.10 -28.74 3.23
N ASP A 179 -13.00 -30.02 3.57
CA ASP A 179 -13.14 -31.12 2.63
C ASP A 179 -14.62 -31.20 2.21
N TRP A 180 -14.97 -30.54 1.11
CA TRP A 180 -16.28 -30.68 0.46
C TRP A 180 -16.26 -31.83 -0.54
#